data_AF-A0A538AJI7-F1
#
_entry.id   AF-A0A538AJI7-F1
#
_cell.length_a   1.000
_cell.length_b   1.000
_cell.length_c   1.000
_cell.angle_alpha   90.00
_cell.angle_beta   90.00
_cell.angle_gamma   90.00
#
_symmetry.space_group_name_H-M   'P 1'
#
loop_
_entity.id
_entity.type
_entity.pdbx_description
1 polymer ?
#
loop_
_entity_poly.entity_id
_entity_poly.type
_entity_poly.pdbx_seq_one_letter_code
_entity_poly.pdbx_strand_id
1 'polypeptide(L)'
;STIEKVIDSNIATDTGNMRVVCRLPDPLRAERCANAFAKQAVVFSKKDRLLSAQLVAPAVKPTTPAAPPRRLLELASLFIGSLLGIVASLLLERGRPRLRSWRDLARASGYPVVGRIPPSRALKQGPLAAFSDLRTASAFRILRANLEPQLREGSIDLIVVSSPAPADGKTTVTTLLGEALSRLGMRVLLIDGDLRRPGFARIMRVNPHPGLAEVLRGETPIMEAAQKGWAENVWILPTAHDPEAGDLLARRLTDVLDEARENFDLVVIDTPPLLSTDDARTIATMAKGILLVVTRGTLARSVNEAVVAIEALQAPLMGIVANRFKESSVPYYY
;
A
#
# COMPACT_ATOMS: atom_id res chain seq x y z
N SER A 1 -27.01 -50.52 5.20
CA SER A 1 -26.75 -50.60 3.75
C SER A 1 -28.07 -50.59 3.01
N THR A 2 -28.50 -49.42 2.56
CA THR A 2 -29.76 -49.27 1.84
C THR A 2 -29.58 -49.84 0.43
N ILE A 3 -30.40 -50.82 0.05
CA ILE A 3 -30.46 -51.27 -1.35
C ILE A 3 -31.20 -50.17 -2.12
N GLU A 4 -30.46 -49.22 -2.69
CA GLU A 4 -31.03 -48.28 -3.66
C GLU A 4 -31.33 -49.05 -4.94
N LYS A 5 -32.60 -49.44 -5.10
CA LYS A 5 -33.10 -50.19 -6.25
C LYS A 5 -33.38 -49.21 -7.39
N VAL A 6 -32.55 -49.21 -8.43
CA VAL A 6 -32.98 -48.80 -9.76
C VAL A 6 -33.25 -50.10 -10.53
N ILE A 7 -34.48 -50.60 -10.45
CA ILE A 7 -34.95 -51.59 -11.42
C ILE A 7 -35.38 -50.77 -12.63
N ASP A 8 -34.52 -50.72 -13.64
CA ASP A 8 -34.88 -50.14 -14.92
C ASP A 8 -35.56 -51.24 -15.74
N SER A 9 -36.89 -51.23 -15.77
CA SER A 9 -37.69 -52.22 -16.50
C SER A 9 -38.35 -51.54 -17.70
N ASN A 10 -37.86 -51.85 -18.90
CA ASN A 10 -38.48 -51.39 -20.14
C ASN A 10 -39.32 -52.53 -20.70
N ILE A 11 -40.64 -52.35 -20.77
CA ILE A 11 -41.58 -53.38 -21.23
C ILE A 11 -41.73 -53.22 -22.75
N ALA A 12 -41.04 -54.06 -23.51
CA ALA A 12 -41.34 -54.29 -24.91
C ALA A 12 -42.26 -55.52 -25.02
N THR A 13 -43.06 -55.61 -26.08
CA THR A 13 -44.00 -56.72 -26.34
C THR A 13 -43.34 -58.08 -26.62
N ASP A 14 -42.00 -58.12 -26.66
CA ASP A 14 -41.17 -59.32 -26.65
C ASP A 14 -40.00 -59.16 -25.63
N THR A 15 -39.49 -60.31 -25.16
CA THR A 15 -38.41 -60.51 -24.15
C THR A 15 -37.73 -59.24 -23.58
N GLY A 16 -38.03 -58.92 -22.31
CA GLY A 16 -37.39 -57.82 -21.58
C GLY A 16 -36.12 -58.22 -20.84
N ASN A 17 -35.10 -57.37 -20.88
CA ASN A 17 -33.88 -57.53 -20.07
C ASN A 17 -34.06 -56.85 -18.71
N MET A 18 -33.86 -57.59 -17.62
CA MET A 18 -33.86 -57.05 -16.26
C MET A 18 -32.41 -56.87 -15.76
N ARG A 19 -32.02 -55.63 -15.45
CA ARG A 19 -30.70 -55.33 -14.89
C ARG A 19 -30.75 -55.22 -13.37
N VAL A 20 -29.94 -56.02 -12.68
CA VAL A 20 -29.80 -55.98 -11.22
C VAL A 20 -28.48 -55.29 -10.86
N VAL A 21 -28.54 -54.22 -10.07
CA VAL A 21 -27.36 -53.47 -9.61
C VAL A 21 -27.34 -53.45 -8.08
N CYS A 22 -26.36 -54.11 -7.46
CA CYS A 22 -26.08 -53.98 -6.02
C CYS A 22 -24.91 -53.01 -5.81
N ARG A 23 -25.14 -51.90 -5.10
CA ARG A 23 -24.09 -50.94 -4.71
C ARG A 23 -23.68 -51.18 -3.25
N LEU A 24 -22.50 -51.76 -3.04
CA LEU A 24 -21.94 -52.01 -1.71
C LEU A 24 -20.45 -51.60 -1.64
N PRO A 25 -19.91 -51.22 -0.47
CA PRO A 25 -18.50 -50.80 -0.33
C PRO A 25 -17.47 -51.89 -0.61
N ASP A 26 -17.82 -53.16 -0.36
CA ASP A 26 -16.97 -54.31 -0.64
C ASP A 26 -17.38 -54.97 -1.97
N PRO A 27 -16.48 -55.03 -2.98
CA PRO A 27 -16.74 -55.64 -4.27
C PRO A 27 -17.22 -57.09 -4.20
N LEU A 28 -16.71 -57.89 -3.25
CA LEU A 28 -17.11 -59.29 -3.08
C LEU A 28 -18.55 -59.40 -2.55
N ARG A 29 -18.95 -58.52 -1.63
CA ARG A 29 -20.33 -58.46 -1.15
C ARG A 29 -21.29 -57.95 -2.23
N ALA A 30 -20.87 -56.97 -3.04
CA ALA A 30 -21.66 -56.45 -4.16
C ALA A 30 -21.96 -57.55 -5.21
N GLU A 31 -20.94 -58.32 -5.60
CA GLU A 31 -21.06 -59.45 -6.49
C GLU A 31 -22.02 -60.52 -5.94
N ARG A 32 -21.80 -60.95 -4.69
CA ARG A 32 -22.66 -61.96 -4.03
C ARG A 32 -24.10 -61.50 -3.94
N CYS A 33 -24.35 -60.22 -3.62
CA CYS A 33 -25.68 -59.63 -3.58
C CYS A 33 -26.37 -59.72 -4.95
N ALA A 34 -25.71 -59.28 -6.01
CA ALA A 34 -26.28 -59.27 -7.35
C ALA A 34 -26.57 -60.69 -7.84
N ASN A 35 -25.63 -61.62 -7.64
CA ASN A 35 -25.79 -63.02 -8.01
C ASN A 35 -26.85 -63.74 -7.18
N ALA A 36 -26.97 -63.44 -5.88
CA ALA A 36 -28.01 -64.03 -5.02
C ALA A 36 -29.40 -63.56 -5.45
N PHE A 37 -29.57 -62.26 -5.74
CA PHE A 37 -30.84 -61.72 -6.20
C PHE A 37 -31.23 -62.26 -7.59
N ALA A 38 -30.27 -62.34 -8.52
CA ALA A 38 -30.51 -62.92 -9.85
C ALA A 38 -30.89 -64.42 -9.76
N LYS A 39 -30.23 -65.19 -8.89
CA LYS A 39 -30.60 -66.60 -8.63
C LYS A 39 -32.01 -66.72 -8.07
N GLN A 40 -32.40 -65.88 -7.12
CA GLN A 40 -33.76 -65.88 -6.58
C GLN A 40 -34.80 -65.53 -7.65
N ALA A 41 -34.52 -64.57 -8.54
CA ALA A 41 -35.41 -64.21 -9.64
C ALA A 41 -35.63 -65.39 -10.62
N VAL A 42 -34.57 -66.12 -10.98
CA VAL A 42 -34.68 -67.33 -11.83
C VAL A 42 -35.45 -68.44 -11.12
N VAL A 43 -35.22 -68.65 -9.82
CA VAL A 43 -35.96 -69.65 -9.02
C VAL A 43 -37.44 -69.29 -8.92
N PHE A 44 -37.76 -68.01 -8.76
CA PHE A 44 -39.14 -67.52 -8.73
C PHE A 44 -39.83 -67.74 -10.07
N SER A 45 -39.18 -67.40 -11.18
CA SER A 45 -39.71 -67.64 -12.53
C SER A 45 -40.10 -69.10 -12.77
N LYS A 46 -39.31 -70.08 -12.32
CA LYS A 46 -39.65 -71.51 -12.49
C LYS A 46 -40.96 -71.94 -11.81
N LYS A 47 -41.46 -71.17 -10.83
CA LYS A 47 -42.71 -71.46 -10.11
C LYS A 47 -43.93 -70.78 -10.76
N ASP A 48 -43.72 -69.82 -11.65
CA ASP A 48 -44.76 -69.10 -12.35
C ASP A 48 -44.88 -69.64 -13.79
N ARG A 49 -46.09 -69.98 -14.24
CA ARG A 49 -46.30 -70.52 -15.60
C ARG A 49 -46.19 -69.45 -16.69
N LEU A 50 -46.23 -68.17 -16.33
CA LEU A 50 -46.25 -67.05 -17.27
C LEU A 50 -44.90 -66.35 -17.42
N LEU A 51 -43.90 -66.71 -16.60
CA LEU A 51 -42.66 -65.95 -16.48
C LEU A 51 -41.45 -66.88 -16.63
N SER A 52 -40.69 -66.73 -17.72
CA SER A 52 -39.43 -67.44 -17.95
C SER A 52 -38.25 -66.46 -17.88
N ALA A 53 -37.44 -66.58 -16.84
CA ALA A 53 -36.26 -65.78 -16.63
C ALA A 53 -35.01 -66.67 -16.67
N GLN A 54 -34.05 -66.30 -17.51
CA GLN A 54 -32.75 -66.95 -17.58
C GLN A 54 -31.66 -65.96 -17.18
N LEU A 55 -30.68 -66.45 -16.42
CA LEU A 55 -29.49 -65.67 -16.14
C LEU A 55 -28.66 -65.57 -17.42
N VAL A 56 -28.61 -64.38 -18.02
CA VAL A 56 -27.80 -64.11 -19.22
C VAL A 56 -26.31 -64.11 -18.89
N ALA A 57 -25.91 -63.45 -17.80
CA ALA A 57 -24.53 -63.43 -17.33
C ALA A 57 -24.48 -63.23 -15.80
N PRO A 58 -23.59 -63.93 -15.07
CA PRO A 58 -23.37 -63.67 -13.66
C PRO A 58 -22.68 -62.32 -13.44
N ALA A 59 -22.97 -61.67 -12.32
CA ALA A 59 -22.22 -60.51 -11.88
C ALA A 59 -20.79 -60.93 -11.53
N VAL A 60 -19.81 -60.16 -11.99
CA VAL A 60 -18.38 -60.37 -11.71
C VAL A 60 -17.91 -59.28 -10.74
N LYS A 61 -16.97 -59.63 -9.86
CA LYS A 61 -16.33 -58.66 -8.95
C LYS A 61 -15.81 -57.45 -9.73
N PRO A 62 -16.31 -56.23 -9.46
CA PRO A 62 -15.77 -55.04 -10.10
C PRO A 62 -14.33 -54.81 -9.62
N THR A 63 -13.42 -54.61 -10.57
CA THR A 63 -12.00 -54.30 -10.31
C THR A 63 -11.74 -52.80 -10.18
N THR A 64 -12.71 -51.96 -10.55
CA THR A 64 -12.66 -50.50 -10.44
C THR A 64 -13.89 -49.97 -9.69
N PRO A 65 -13.76 -48.86 -8.93
CA PRO A 65 -14.89 -48.22 -8.26
C PRO A 65 -15.92 -47.67 -9.27
N ALA A 66 -17.21 -47.77 -8.93
CA ALA A 66 -18.30 -47.28 -9.78
C ALA A 66 -18.60 -45.78 -9.62
N ALA A 67 -18.06 -45.14 -8.58
CA ALA A 67 -18.24 -43.72 -8.26
C ALA A 67 -16.91 -42.96 -8.46
N PRO A 68 -16.91 -41.61 -8.55
CA PRO A 68 -15.88 -40.88 -9.27
C PRO A 68 -14.48 -41.25 -8.81
N PRO A 69 -13.50 -41.34 -9.74
CA PRO A 69 -12.18 -41.85 -9.42
C PRO A 69 -11.57 -41.00 -8.32
N ARG A 70 -10.98 -41.65 -7.31
CA ARG A 70 -10.39 -40.99 -6.13
C ARG A 70 -9.42 -39.86 -6.53
N ARG A 71 -8.63 -40.06 -7.58
CA ARG A 71 -7.73 -39.04 -8.15
C ARG A 71 -8.45 -37.78 -8.62
N LEU A 72 -9.66 -37.91 -9.16
CA LEU A 72 -10.46 -36.75 -9.57
C LEU A 72 -10.92 -35.95 -8.34
N LEU A 73 -11.33 -36.62 -7.26
CA LEU A 73 -11.69 -35.94 -6.01
C LEU A 73 -10.47 -35.27 -5.37
N GLU A 74 -9.31 -35.92 -5.37
CA GLU A 74 -8.05 -35.35 -4.88
C GLU A 74 -7.65 -34.10 -5.70
N LEU A 75 -7.66 -34.20 -7.03
CA LEU A 75 -7.38 -33.07 -7.92
C LEU A 75 -8.41 -31.94 -7.78
N ALA A 76 -9.70 -32.27 -7.67
CA ALA A 76 -10.75 -31.28 -7.45
C ALA A 76 -10.56 -30.57 -6.10
N SER A 77 -10.21 -31.30 -5.04
CA SER A 77 -9.97 -30.71 -3.72
C SER A 77 -8.74 -29.79 -3.70
N LEU A 78 -7.65 -30.17 -4.37
CA LEU A 78 -6.45 -29.33 -4.50
C LEU A 78 -6.77 -28.06 -5.28
N PHE A 79 -7.53 -28.17 -6.36
CA PHE A 79 -7.91 -27.03 -7.19
C PHE A 79 -8.82 -26.06 -6.43
N ILE A 80 -9.88 -26.59 -5.79
CA ILE A 80 -10.83 -25.78 -5.00
C ILE A 80 -10.12 -25.16 -3.79
N GLY A 81 -9.29 -25.91 -3.08
CA GLY A 81 -8.53 -25.42 -1.92
C GLY A 81 -7.55 -24.31 -2.30
N SER A 82 -6.83 -24.46 -3.42
CA SER A 82 -5.92 -23.43 -3.94
C SER A 82 -6.69 -22.18 -4.36
N LEU A 83 -7.83 -22.35 -5.04
CA LEU A 83 -8.67 -21.23 -5.45
C LEU A 83 -9.21 -20.45 -4.24
N LEU A 84 -9.73 -21.15 -3.23
CA LEU A 84 -10.19 -20.56 -1.98
C LEU A 84 -9.05 -19.86 -1.23
N GLY A 85 -7.86 -20.46 -1.19
CA GLY A 85 -6.68 -19.86 -0.57
C GLY A 85 -6.26 -18.55 -1.26
N ILE A 86 -6.27 -18.52 -2.60
CA ILE A 86 -5.99 -17.31 -3.38
C ILE A 86 -7.05 -16.24 -3.09
N VAL A 87 -8.33 -16.61 -3.12
CA VAL A 87 -9.42 -15.67 -2.83
C VAL A 87 -9.31 -15.10 -1.41
N ALA A 88 -9.05 -15.95 -0.42
CA ALA A 88 -8.87 -15.52 0.97
C ALA A 88 -7.66 -14.58 1.12
N SER A 89 -6.52 -14.91 0.49
CA SER A 89 -5.33 -14.04 0.47
C SER A 89 -5.64 -12.65 -0.09
N LEU A 90 -6.35 -12.58 -1.23
CA LEU A 90 -6.74 -11.32 -1.85
C LEU A 90 -7.74 -10.52 -1.00
N LEU A 91 -8.67 -11.19 -0.31
CA LEU A 91 -9.62 -10.53 0.59
C LEU A 91 -8.90 -9.94 1.81
N LEU A 92 -7.97 -10.69 2.41
CA LEU A 92 -7.15 -10.22 3.52
C LEU A 92 -6.27 -9.03 3.11
N GLU A 93 -5.73 -9.03 1.88
CA GLU A 93 -4.93 -7.92 1.38
C GLU A 93 -5.75 -6.65 1.10
N ARG A 94 -6.98 -6.80 0.60
CA ARG A 94 -7.92 -5.68 0.40
C ARG A 94 -8.46 -5.07 1.70
N GLY A 95 -8.42 -5.82 2.81
CA GLY A 95 -8.87 -5.39 4.12
C GLY A 95 -7.98 -4.37 4.82
N ARG A 96 -6.82 -3.98 4.24
CA ARG A 96 -5.92 -3.01 4.88
C ARG A 96 -6.52 -1.59 4.86
N PRO A 97 -6.80 -0.97 6.02
CA PRO A 97 -7.47 0.32 6.08
C PRO A 97 -6.57 1.42 5.49
N ARG A 98 -7.07 2.05 4.42
CA ARG A 98 -6.48 3.26 3.83
C ARG A 98 -7.11 4.49 4.47
N LEU A 99 -6.28 5.48 4.81
CA LEU A 99 -6.71 6.70 5.45
C LEU A 99 -7.51 7.57 4.46
N ARG A 100 -8.75 7.91 4.84
CA ARG A 100 -9.67 8.72 4.03
C ARG A 100 -9.98 10.08 4.66
N SER A 101 -9.89 10.17 5.98
CA SER A 101 -10.13 11.38 6.76
C SER A 101 -8.87 11.79 7.54
N TRP A 102 -8.66 13.10 7.71
CA TRP A 102 -7.59 13.62 8.54
C TRP A 102 -7.77 13.20 10.02
N ARG A 103 -9.01 12.94 10.46
CA ARG A 103 -9.30 12.43 11.82
C ARG A 103 -8.81 11.00 12.00
N ASP A 104 -8.94 10.17 10.97
CA ASP A 104 -8.39 8.81 10.98
C ASP A 104 -6.86 8.84 10.99
N LEU A 105 -6.28 9.79 10.25
CA LEU A 105 -4.84 10.02 10.26
C LEU A 105 -4.33 10.42 11.64
N ALA A 106 -4.96 11.40 12.31
CA ALA A 106 -4.59 11.81 13.66
C ALA A 106 -4.68 10.65 14.67
N ARG A 107 -5.73 9.82 14.56
CA ARG A 107 -5.88 8.63 15.42
C ARG A 107 -4.86 7.55 15.13
N ALA A 108 -4.52 7.33 13.87
CA ALA A 108 -3.54 6.33 13.48
C ALA A 108 -2.14 6.75 13.93
N SER A 109 -1.73 7.98 13.62
CA SER A 109 -0.39 8.47 13.97
C SER A 109 -0.20 8.68 15.47
N GLY A 110 -1.25 9.07 16.20
CA GLY A 110 -1.13 9.53 17.60
C GLY A 110 -0.57 10.95 17.72
N TYR A 111 -0.35 11.64 16.60
CA TYR A 111 0.23 12.99 16.53
C TYR A 111 -0.76 14.02 15.97
N PRO A 112 -0.65 15.30 16.36
CA PRO A 112 -1.50 16.35 15.86
C PRO A 112 -1.33 16.55 14.35
N VAL A 113 -2.45 16.79 13.66
CA VAL A 113 -2.45 17.21 12.26
C VAL A 113 -2.30 18.73 12.21
N VAL A 114 -1.07 19.19 11.97
CA VAL A 114 -0.68 20.62 11.98
C VAL A 114 -1.02 21.34 10.67
N GLY A 115 -1.28 20.60 9.59
CA GLY A 115 -1.67 21.18 8.31
C GLY A 115 -2.61 20.26 7.53
N ARG A 116 -3.54 20.86 6.78
CA ARG A 116 -4.50 20.14 5.92
C ARG A 116 -4.47 20.75 4.54
N ILE A 117 -3.79 20.09 3.61
CA ILE A 117 -3.61 20.61 2.25
C ILE A 117 -4.66 19.99 1.34
N PRO A 118 -5.58 20.77 0.75
CA PRO A 118 -6.61 20.24 -0.13
C PRO A 118 -6.01 19.77 -1.46
N PRO A 119 -6.68 18.86 -2.18
CA PRO A 119 -6.30 18.55 -3.55
C PRO A 119 -6.53 19.79 -4.43
N SER A 120 -5.47 20.32 -5.04
CA SER A 120 -5.55 21.49 -5.92
C SER A 120 -4.93 21.20 -7.29
N ARG A 121 -5.59 21.69 -8.34
CA ARG A 121 -5.05 21.63 -9.72
C ARG A 121 -3.96 22.68 -9.93
N ALA A 122 -4.00 23.79 -9.20
CA ALA A 122 -3.01 24.85 -9.27
C ALA A 122 -1.61 24.35 -8.84
N LEU A 123 -1.56 23.38 -7.91
CA LEU A 123 -0.32 22.68 -7.53
C LEU A 123 0.42 22.03 -8.70
N LYS A 124 -0.28 21.70 -9.80
CA LYS A 124 0.35 21.13 -11.02
C LYS A 124 1.02 22.19 -11.89
N GLN A 125 0.68 23.46 -11.72
CA GLN A 125 1.16 24.57 -12.57
C GLN A 125 2.39 25.27 -11.98
N GLY A 126 2.78 24.92 -10.74
CA GLY A 126 3.95 25.47 -10.04
C GLY A 126 3.58 26.19 -8.75
N PRO A 127 4.58 26.67 -7.98
CA PRO A 127 4.36 27.24 -6.65
C PRO A 127 3.59 28.56 -6.68
N LEU A 128 3.92 29.45 -7.63
CA LEU A 128 3.23 30.73 -7.81
C LEU A 128 1.73 30.54 -8.07
N ALA A 129 1.38 29.60 -8.95
CA ALA A 129 -0.03 29.28 -9.21
C ALA A 129 -0.72 28.68 -7.98
N ALA A 130 -0.02 27.85 -7.21
CA ALA A 130 -0.54 27.26 -5.99
C ALA A 130 -0.84 28.29 -4.89
N PHE A 131 0.00 29.32 -4.73
CA PHE A 131 -0.26 30.41 -3.79
C PHE A 131 -1.34 31.39 -4.24
N SER A 132 -1.61 31.48 -5.53
CA SER A 132 -2.75 32.24 -6.05
C SER A 132 -4.10 31.54 -5.79
N ASP A 133 -4.10 30.22 -5.55
CA ASP A 133 -5.31 29.49 -5.14
C ASP A 133 -5.64 29.75 -3.66
N LEU A 134 -6.74 30.47 -3.40
CA LEU A 134 -7.13 30.91 -2.06
C LEU A 134 -7.20 29.77 -1.03
N ARG A 135 -7.68 28.59 -1.44
CA ARG A 135 -7.80 27.43 -0.54
C ARG A 135 -6.43 26.88 -0.15
N THR A 136 -5.53 26.73 -1.13
CA THR A 136 -4.15 26.29 -0.90
C THR A 136 -3.39 27.31 -0.06
N ALA A 137 -3.46 28.60 -0.41
CA ALA A 137 -2.80 29.67 0.33
C ALA A 137 -3.28 29.75 1.79
N SER A 138 -4.58 29.62 2.04
CA SER A 138 -5.15 29.57 3.40
C SER A 138 -4.63 28.37 4.18
N ALA A 139 -4.56 27.19 3.55
CA ALA A 139 -4.04 25.98 4.18
C ALA A 139 -2.56 26.12 4.62
N PHE A 140 -1.71 26.74 3.78
CA PHE A 140 -0.31 27.00 4.15
C PHE A 140 -0.16 28.12 5.19
N ARG A 141 -1.07 29.10 5.20
CA ARG A 141 -1.13 30.12 6.28
C ARG A 141 -1.46 29.49 7.62
N ILE A 142 -2.42 28.56 7.66
CA ILE A 142 -2.77 27.80 8.87
C ILE A 142 -1.61 26.92 9.30
N LEU A 143 -0.98 26.18 8.37
CA LEU A 143 0.19 25.36 8.66
C LEU A 143 1.31 26.21 9.28
N ARG A 144 1.66 27.34 8.66
CA ARG A 144 2.63 28.29 9.20
C ARG A 144 2.27 28.75 10.60
N ALA A 145 1.04 29.21 10.83
CA ALA A 145 0.59 29.70 12.13
C ALA A 145 0.67 28.63 13.23
N ASN A 146 0.48 27.35 12.88
CA ASN A 146 0.61 26.25 13.82
C ASN A 146 2.08 25.90 14.16
N LEU A 147 3.02 26.19 13.26
CA LEU A 147 4.45 25.94 13.48
C LEU A 147 5.16 27.14 14.12
N GLU A 148 4.67 28.35 13.86
CA GLU A 148 5.28 29.61 14.30
C GLU A 148 5.63 29.68 15.80
N PRO A 149 4.82 29.16 16.76
CA PRO A 149 5.19 29.16 18.17
C PRO A 149 6.53 28.43 18.43
N GLN A 150 6.74 27.27 17.80
CA GLN A 150 7.96 26.48 17.98
C GLN A 150 9.17 27.13 17.30
N LEU A 151 8.95 27.89 16.22
CA LEU A 151 10.01 28.60 15.51
C LEU A 151 10.45 29.88 16.24
N ARG A 152 9.51 30.60 16.88
CA ARG A 152 9.80 31.83 17.62
C ARG A 152 10.62 31.62 18.89
N GLU A 153 10.59 30.42 19.46
CA GLU A 153 11.43 30.05 20.60
C GLU A 153 12.93 29.96 20.22
N GLY A 154 13.27 30.09 18.93
CA GLY A 154 14.67 30.09 18.44
C GLY A 154 15.35 28.73 18.52
N SER A 155 14.60 27.67 18.82
CA SER A 155 15.11 26.32 19.05
C SER A 155 15.14 25.44 17.79
N ILE A 156 14.48 25.87 16.71
CA ILE A 156 14.33 25.11 15.46
C ILE A 156 14.88 25.93 14.29
N ASP A 157 16.10 25.58 13.88
CA ASP A 157 16.80 26.11 12.70
C ASP A 157 16.77 25.12 11.51
N LEU A 158 16.30 23.89 11.74
CA LEU A 158 16.25 22.82 10.75
C LEU A 158 14.95 22.03 10.84
N ILE A 159 14.15 22.09 9.77
CA ILE A 159 12.96 21.27 9.57
C ILE A 159 13.23 20.22 8.49
N VAL A 160 12.93 18.96 8.77
CA VAL A 160 12.97 17.88 7.80
C VAL A 160 11.55 17.51 7.39
N VAL A 161 11.28 17.57 6.09
CA VAL A 161 9.99 17.14 5.52
C VAL A 161 10.16 15.75 4.94
N SER A 162 9.44 14.78 5.50
CA SER A 162 9.47 13.38 5.05
C SER A 162 8.07 12.80 4.90
N SER A 163 7.98 11.52 4.52
CA SER A 163 6.71 10.82 4.31
C SER A 163 6.88 9.31 4.43
N PRO A 164 5.79 8.57 4.73
CA PRO A 164 5.85 7.11 4.76
C PRO A 164 6.13 6.48 3.39
N ALA A 165 5.67 7.11 2.30
CA ALA A 165 5.72 6.52 0.97
C ALA A 165 6.10 7.52 -0.15
N PRO A 166 6.53 7.04 -1.33
CA PRO A 166 6.70 7.88 -2.51
C PRO A 166 5.40 8.61 -2.90
N ALA A 167 5.55 9.75 -3.59
CA ALA A 167 4.44 10.53 -4.15
C ALA A 167 3.41 11.09 -3.13
N ASP A 168 3.77 11.14 -1.84
CA ASP A 168 2.96 11.77 -0.79
C ASP A 168 2.86 13.31 -0.93
N GLY A 169 3.68 13.90 -1.80
CA GLY A 169 3.70 15.34 -2.09
C GLY A 169 4.62 16.18 -1.21
N LYS A 170 5.64 15.55 -0.60
CA LYS A 170 6.66 16.19 0.24
C LYS A 170 7.26 17.44 -0.40
N THR A 171 7.90 17.31 -1.57
CA THR A 171 8.51 18.44 -2.27
C THR A 171 7.57 19.62 -2.44
N THR A 172 6.32 19.37 -2.86
CA THR A 172 5.32 20.44 -2.99
C THR A 172 4.97 21.10 -1.65
N VAL A 173 4.83 20.30 -0.58
CA VAL A 173 4.63 20.83 0.77
C VAL A 173 5.86 21.61 1.22
N THR A 174 7.08 21.10 1.02
CA THR A 174 8.34 21.76 1.37
C THR A 174 8.47 23.11 0.66
N THR A 175 8.24 23.14 -0.65
CA THR A 175 8.24 24.34 -1.48
C THR A 175 7.29 25.40 -0.91
N LEU A 176 6.02 25.04 -0.71
CA LEU A 176 5.02 26.02 -0.29
C LEU A 176 5.14 26.39 1.19
N LEU A 177 5.61 25.46 2.03
CA LEU A 177 5.93 25.76 3.41
C LEU A 177 7.08 26.78 3.49
N GLY A 178 8.10 26.64 2.64
CA GLY A 178 9.21 27.58 2.54
C GLY A 178 8.78 29.01 2.30
N GLU A 179 7.95 29.23 1.26
CA GLU A 179 7.38 30.57 1.01
C GLU A 179 6.47 31.03 2.17
N ALA A 180 5.67 30.15 2.76
CA ALA A 180 4.83 30.55 3.89
C ALA A 180 5.69 31.05 5.06
N LEU A 181 6.78 30.36 5.37
CA LEU A 181 7.72 30.68 6.44
C LEU A 181 8.56 31.92 6.12
N SER A 182 8.96 32.15 4.87
CA SER A 182 9.72 33.36 4.49
C SER A 182 8.92 34.65 4.71
N ARG A 183 7.58 34.57 4.67
CA ARG A 183 6.68 35.68 5.04
C ARG A 183 6.72 36.07 6.52
N LEU A 184 7.45 35.33 7.36
CA LEU A 184 7.80 35.74 8.72
C LEU A 184 9.06 36.64 8.76
N GLY A 185 9.64 36.95 7.59
CA GLY A 185 10.88 37.72 7.47
C GLY A 185 12.16 36.88 7.54
N MET A 186 12.04 35.56 7.73
CA MET A 186 13.19 34.64 7.80
C MET A 186 13.77 34.38 6.42
N ARG A 187 15.11 34.31 6.33
CA ARG A 187 15.84 33.76 5.19
C ARG A 187 15.74 32.24 5.22
N VAL A 188 14.95 31.68 4.32
CA VAL A 188 14.66 30.23 4.27
C VAL A 188 15.44 29.58 3.14
N LEU A 189 16.24 28.56 3.46
CA LEU A 189 16.86 27.69 2.47
C LEU A 189 16.09 26.37 2.33
N LEU A 190 15.70 26.03 1.10
CA LEU A 190 15.09 24.76 0.76
C LEU A 190 16.13 23.84 0.12
N ILE A 191 16.40 22.68 0.72
CA ILE A 191 17.38 21.71 0.22
C ILE A 191 16.67 20.51 -0.39
N ASP A 192 17.05 20.12 -1.60
CA ASP A 192 16.65 18.84 -2.21
C ASP A 192 17.54 17.71 -1.69
N GLY A 193 17.12 17.06 -0.60
CA GLY A 193 17.82 15.93 0.01
C GLY A 193 17.53 14.59 -0.64
N ASP A 194 16.68 14.51 -1.69
CA ASP A 194 16.42 13.27 -2.43
C ASP A 194 17.35 13.14 -3.64
N LEU A 195 18.61 12.80 -3.36
CA LEU A 195 19.65 12.55 -4.36
C LEU A 195 19.32 11.36 -5.29
N ARG A 196 18.36 10.51 -4.91
CA ARG A 196 17.93 9.37 -5.73
C ARG A 196 16.81 9.75 -6.68
N ARG A 197 15.88 10.61 -6.28
CA ARG A 197 14.75 11.07 -7.10
C ARG A 197 14.49 12.57 -6.87
N PRO A 198 15.37 13.45 -7.37
CA PRO A 198 15.29 14.88 -7.10
C PRO A 198 13.94 15.48 -7.50
N GLY A 199 13.38 16.27 -6.60
CA GLY A 199 12.05 16.83 -6.73
C GLY A 199 12.04 18.28 -7.20
N PHE A 200 12.96 19.09 -6.67
CA PHE A 200 12.93 20.55 -6.82
C PHE A 200 13.19 21.00 -8.24
N ALA A 201 14.29 20.55 -8.87
CA ALA A 201 14.64 20.97 -10.23
C ALA A 201 13.47 20.76 -11.22
N ARG A 202 12.76 19.63 -11.11
CA ARG A 202 11.59 19.30 -11.92
C ARG A 202 10.37 20.18 -11.62
N ILE A 203 10.06 20.43 -10.35
CA ILE A 203 8.87 21.21 -9.95
C ILE A 203 9.09 22.70 -10.21
N MET A 204 10.31 23.17 -9.96
CA MET A 204 10.70 24.58 -9.99
C MET A 204 11.22 25.04 -11.36
N ARG A 205 11.57 24.09 -12.25
CA ARG A 205 12.19 24.36 -13.55
C ARG A 205 13.48 25.19 -13.43
N VAL A 206 14.28 24.88 -12.40
CA VAL A 206 15.59 25.49 -12.15
C VAL A 206 16.71 24.56 -12.62
N ASN A 207 17.91 25.11 -12.85
CA ASN A 207 19.08 24.32 -13.16
C ASN A 207 19.48 23.51 -11.91
N PRO A 208 19.64 22.18 -11.99
CA PRO A 208 20.06 21.39 -10.82
C PRO A 208 21.54 21.57 -10.44
N HIS A 209 22.36 22.18 -11.29
CA HIS A 209 23.81 22.35 -11.07
C HIS A 209 24.25 23.82 -11.03
N PRO A 210 25.20 24.18 -10.16
CA PRO A 210 25.66 23.38 -9.01
C PRO A 210 24.54 23.23 -7.95
N GLY A 211 24.54 22.11 -7.22
CA GLY A 211 23.51 21.75 -6.26
C GLY A 211 24.06 21.01 -5.03
N LEU A 212 23.19 20.32 -4.28
CA LEU A 212 23.57 19.62 -3.05
C LEU A 212 24.68 18.57 -3.30
N ALA A 213 24.67 17.91 -4.46
CA ALA A 213 25.66 16.89 -4.78
C ALA A 213 27.09 17.47 -4.82
N GLU A 214 27.30 18.59 -5.50
CA GLU A 214 28.59 19.31 -5.57
C GLU A 214 29.01 19.86 -4.19
N VAL A 215 28.05 20.38 -3.42
CA VAL A 215 28.30 20.87 -2.06
C VAL A 215 28.78 19.75 -1.14
N LEU A 216 28.15 18.56 -1.20
CA LEU A 216 28.57 17.39 -0.41
C LEU A 216 29.99 16.93 -0.77
N ARG A 217 30.36 17.01 -2.06
CA ARG A 217 31.73 16.73 -2.53
C ARG A 217 32.75 17.79 -2.12
N GLY A 218 32.29 18.97 -1.68
CA GLY A 218 33.15 20.12 -1.37
C GLY A 218 33.68 20.83 -2.63
N GLU A 219 33.01 20.66 -3.77
CA GLU A 219 33.38 21.26 -5.05
C GLU A 219 32.84 22.69 -5.20
N THR A 220 31.78 23.04 -4.48
CA THR A 220 31.12 24.35 -4.56
C THR A 220 30.57 24.71 -3.18
N PRO A 221 30.77 25.95 -2.68
CA PRO A 221 30.19 26.40 -1.41
C PRO A 221 28.68 26.58 -1.54
N ILE A 222 27.96 26.52 -0.41
CA ILE A 222 26.50 26.56 -0.37
C ILE A 222 25.95 27.85 -0.98
N MET A 223 26.62 28.98 -0.78
CA MET A 223 26.17 30.28 -1.27
C MET A 223 26.29 30.45 -2.79
N GLU A 224 27.16 29.67 -3.43
CA GLU A 224 27.29 29.65 -4.89
C GLU A 224 26.32 28.64 -5.53
N ALA A 225 26.03 27.53 -4.83
CA ALA A 225 25.09 26.51 -5.29
C ALA A 225 23.61 26.87 -5.00
N ALA A 226 23.34 27.65 -3.95
CA ALA A 226 22.01 28.09 -3.57
C ALA A 226 21.49 29.16 -4.55
N GLN A 227 20.37 28.86 -5.18
CA GLN A 227 19.72 29.75 -6.14
C GLN A 227 18.58 30.50 -5.46
N LYS A 228 18.37 31.78 -5.83
CA LYS A 228 17.19 32.53 -5.38
C LYS A 228 15.92 31.82 -5.84
N GLY A 229 14.97 31.66 -4.92
CA GLY A 229 13.66 31.10 -5.19
C GLY A 229 12.73 32.08 -5.90
N TRP A 230 11.44 31.72 -5.93
CA TRP A 230 10.40 32.49 -6.60
C TRP A 230 9.75 33.56 -5.71
N ALA A 231 10.08 33.56 -4.41
CA ALA A 231 9.54 34.46 -3.40
C ALA A 231 10.69 35.15 -2.65
N GLU A 232 10.37 36.28 -2.02
CA GLU A 232 11.32 36.99 -1.17
C GLU A 232 11.76 36.10 0.00
N ASN A 233 13.05 36.20 0.33
CA ASN A 233 13.70 35.44 1.39
C ASN A 233 13.62 33.91 1.25
N VAL A 234 13.41 33.38 0.05
CA VAL A 234 13.49 31.95 -0.24
C VAL A 234 14.68 31.66 -1.15
N TRP A 235 15.48 30.67 -0.76
CA TRP A 235 16.54 30.09 -1.57
C TRP A 235 16.31 28.59 -1.74
N ILE A 236 16.88 28.03 -2.81
CA ILE A 236 16.77 26.63 -3.15
C ILE A 236 18.18 26.11 -3.43
N LEU A 237 18.56 25.05 -2.75
CA LEU A 237 19.70 24.22 -3.09
C LEU A 237 19.14 22.97 -3.80
N PRO A 238 19.03 22.99 -5.14
CA PRO A 238 18.51 21.85 -5.88
C PRO A 238 19.55 20.72 -5.89
N THR A 239 19.19 19.58 -6.45
CA THR A 239 20.16 18.53 -6.74
C THR A 239 19.80 17.79 -8.02
N ALA A 240 20.76 17.08 -8.58
CA ALA A 240 20.57 16.12 -9.66
C ALA A 240 20.55 14.69 -9.12
N HIS A 241 20.16 13.73 -9.98
CA HIS A 241 20.19 12.32 -9.59
C HIS A 241 21.66 11.91 -9.42
N ASP A 242 22.05 11.63 -8.18
CA ASP A 242 23.43 11.39 -7.81
C ASP A 242 23.52 10.48 -6.57
N PRO A 243 23.34 9.15 -6.74
CA PRO A 243 23.37 8.21 -5.63
C PRO A 243 24.72 8.17 -4.89
N GLU A 244 25.83 8.43 -5.59
CA GLU A 244 27.18 8.42 -5.00
C GLU A 244 27.37 9.59 -4.04
N ALA A 245 26.87 10.78 -4.39
CA ALA A 245 26.80 11.89 -3.44
C ALA A 245 25.91 11.55 -2.22
N GLY A 246 24.92 10.66 -2.38
CA GLY A 246 24.08 10.14 -1.29
C GLY A 246 24.89 9.44 -0.20
N ASP A 247 25.93 8.69 -0.59
CA ASP A 247 26.81 7.99 0.35
C ASP A 247 27.67 8.96 1.19
N LEU A 248 27.80 10.22 0.75
CA LEU A 248 28.51 11.28 1.48
C LEU A 248 27.63 11.97 2.53
N LEU A 249 26.29 11.82 2.47
CA LEU A 249 25.36 12.52 3.37
C LEU A 249 25.73 12.34 4.84
N ALA A 250 25.96 11.11 5.29
CA ALA A 250 26.26 10.82 6.69
C ALA A 250 27.55 11.48 7.20
N ARG A 251 28.50 11.80 6.29
CA ARG A 251 29.80 12.38 6.63
C ARG A 251 29.83 13.89 6.49
N ARG A 252 29.05 14.45 5.56
CA ARG A 252 29.18 15.85 5.10
C ARG A 252 27.98 16.71 5.46
N LEU A 253 26.82 16.11 5.80
CA LEU A 253 25.61 16.88 6.05
C LEU A 253 25.75 17.87 7.22
N THR A 254 26.51 17.53 8.26
CA THR A 254 26.80 18.47 9.36
C THR A 254 27.50 19.72 8.85
N ASP A 255 28.58 19.56 8.07
CA ASP A 255 29.35 20.68 7.50
C ASP A 255 28.45 21.55 6.61
N VAL A 256 27.62 20.93 5.77
CA VAL A 256 26.67 21.64 4.89
C VAL A 256 25.64 22.43 5.69
N LEU A 257 25.12 21.85 6.79
CA LEU A 257 24.16 22.52 7.65
C LEU A 257 24.79 23.67 8.42
N ASP A 258 26.05 23.55 8.85
CA ASP A 258 26.76 24.61 9.54
C ASP A 258 27.00 25.81 8.61
N GLU A 259 27.44 25.57 7.37
CA GLU A 259 27.55 26.62 6.34
C GLU A 259 26.20 27.28 6.03
N ALA A 260 25.11 26.49 6.00
CA ALA A 260 23.76 27.00 5.80
C ALA A 260 23.31 27.93 6.93
N ARG A 261 23.60 27.57 8.20
CA ARG A 261 23.21 28.35 9.38
C ARG A 261 23.85 29.73 9.44
N GLU A 262 25.02 29.90 8.83
CA GLU A 262 25.67 31.21 8.76
C GLU A 262 24.90 32.20 7.85
N ASN A 263 24.15 31.68 6.87
CA ASN A 263 23.57 32.48 5.80
C ASN A 263 22.03 32.49 5.81
N PHE A 264 21.40 31.54 6.48
CA PHE A 264 19.95 31.35 6.52
C PHE A 264 19.46 31.20 7.95
N ASP A 265 18.28 31.76 8.22
CA ASP A 265 17.67 31.70 9.55
C ASP A 265 16.94 30.37 9.76
N LEU A 266 16.53 29.71 8.66
CA LEU A 266 15.85 28.42 8.68
C LEU A 266 16.22 27.57 7.46
N VAL A 267 16.58 26.32 7.71
CA VAL A 267 16.78 25.30 6.67
C VAL A 267 15.59 24.34 6.66
N VAL A 268 15.05 24.04 5.48
CA VAL A 268 14.02 23.03 5.28
C VAL A 268 14.48 22.01 4.24
N ILE A 269 14.62 20.74 4.65
CA ILE A 269 15.10 19.68 3.77
C ILE A 269 13.92 18.82 3.28
N ASP A 270 13.76 18.72 1.96
CA ASP A 270 12.92 17.67 1.36
C ASP A 270 13.70 16.36 1.31
N THR A 271 13.13 15.28 1.82
CA THR A 271 13.83 13.98 1.89
C THR A 271 13.18 12.95 0.97
N PRO A 272 13.86 11.83 0.66
CA PRO A 272 13.19 10.64 0.19
C PRO A 272 12.19 10.11 1.24
N PRO A 273 11.27 9.19 0.89
CA PRO A 273 10.36 8.61 1.87
C PRO A 273 11.12 7.87 2.99
N LEU A 274 10.76 8.13 4.24
CA LEU A 274 11.45 7.64 5.43
C LEU A 274 11.60 6.12 5.48
N LEU A 275 10.58 5.40 5.01
CA LEU A 275 10.55 3.93 5.03
C LEU A 275 11.26 3.30 3.83
N SER A 276 11.77 4.10 2.88
CA SER A 276 12.30 3.60 1.61
C SER A 276 13.83 3.67 1.51
N THR A 277 14.49 4.56 2.24
CA THR A 277 15.94 4.80 2.11
C THR A 277 16.61 5.14 3.44
N ASP A 278 17.89 4.83 3.55
CA ASP A 278 18.73 5.19 4.70
C ASP A 278 19.07 6.69 4.70
N ASP A 279 19.16 7.32 3.52
CA ASP A 279 19.39 8.75 3.34
C ASP A 279 18.38 9.59 4.16
N ALA A 280 17.09 9.23 4.10
CA ALA A 280 16.04 9.91 4.85
C ALA A 280 16.23 9.75 6.37
N ARG A 281 16.71 8.60 6.84
CA ARG A 281 16.98 8.33 8.25
C ARG A 281 18.18 9.13 8.75
N THR A 282 19.24 9.18 7.95
CA THR A 282 20.44 9.99 8.23
C THR A 282 20.10 11.48 8.33
N ILE A 283 19.28 12.00 7.43
CA ILE A 283 18.82 13.40 7.51
C ILE A 283 17.91 13.61 8.73
N ALA A 284 17.03 12.65 9.03
CA ALA A 284 16.11 12.74 10.16
C ALA A 284 16.80 12.79 11.53
N THR A 285 17.94 12.13 11.73
CA THR A 285 18.68 12.19 13.01
C THR A 285 19.26 13.58 13.31
N MET A 286 19.47 14.41 12.30
CA MET A 286 19.96 15.78 12.47
C MET A 286 18.83 16.81 12.66
N ALA A 287 17.58 16.41 12.41
CA ALA A 287 16.44 17.31 12.43
C ALA A 287 16.18 17.91 13.82
N LYS A 288 15.90 19.22 13.87
CA LYS A 288 15.32 19.88 15.06
C LYS A 288 13.80 19.84 15.07
N GLY A 289 13.20 19.53 13.92
CA GLY A 289 11.79 19.22 13.79
C GLY A 289 11.51 18.42 12.53
N ILE A 290 10.67 17.39 12.63
CA ILE A 290 10.20 16.60 11.49
C ILE A 290 8.74 16.94 11.21
N LEU A 291 8.41 17.16 9.93
CA LEU A 291 7.05 17.20 9.42
C LEU A 291 6.79 15.96 8.57
N LEU A 292 5.88 15.10 9.02
CA LEU A 292 5.50 13.92 8.28
C LEU A 292 4.31 14.23 7.35
N VAL A 293 4.57 14.26 6.05
CA VAL A 293 3.54 14.46 5.02
C VAL A 293 2.89 13.14 4.70
N VAL A 294 1.57 13.06 4.82
CA VAL A 294 0.80 11.86 4.49
C VAL A 294 -0.27 12.21 3.49
N THR A 295 -0.32 11.49 2.37
CA THR A 295 -1.36 11.69 1.37
C THR A 295 -2.61 10.85 1.62
N ARG A 296 -3.76 11.33 1.12
CA ARG A 296 -5.00 10.57 1.17
C ARG A 296 -4.85 9.23 0.44
N GLY A 297 -5.27 8.15 1.10
CA GLY A 297 -5.18 6.79 0.56
C GLY A 297 -3.96 6.00 1.05
N THR A 298 -3.05 6.62 1.81
CA THR A 298 -1.96 5.92 2.50
C THR A 298 -2.49 4.92 3.51
N LEU A 299 -1.81 3.79 3.65
CA LEU A 299 -2.18 2.73 4.61
C LEU A 299 -1.90 3.22 6.03
N ALA A 300 -2.85 3.00 6.95
CA ALA A 300 -2.66 3.39 8.36
C ALA A 300 -1.39 2.76 8.97
N ARG A 301 -1.13 1.49 8.66
CA ARG A 301 0.09 0.80 9.11
C ARG A 301 1.38 1.50 8.70
N SER A 302 1.44 2.07 7.49
CA SER A 302 2.65 2.72 6.99
C SER A 302 2.90 4.05 7.71
N VAL A 303 1.83 4.76 8.10
CA VAL A 303 1.95 5.94 8.96
C VAL A 303 2.51 5.53 10.33
N ASN A 304 1.98 4.47 10.92
CA ASN A 304 2.46 3.98 12.22
C ASN A 304 3.92 3.52 12.16
N GLU A 305 4.29 2.76 11.12
CA GLU A 305 5.68 2.35 10.87
C GLU A 305 6.62 3.56 10.74
N ALA A 306 6.19 4.63 10.06
CA ALA A 306 6.98 5.86 9.94
C ALA A 306 7.12 6.60 11.28
N VAL A 307 6.05 6.69 12.07
CA VAL A 307 6.08 7.29 13.42
C VAL A 307 7.03 6.51 14.32
N VAL A 308 6.89 5.18 14.40
CA VAL A 308 7.77 4.32 15.18
C VAL A 308 9.24 4.46 14.72
N ALA A 309 9.48 4.59 13.42
CA ALA A 309 10.83 4.83 12.90
C ALA A 309 11.38 6.19 13.35
N ILE A 310 10.58 7.26 13.35
CA ILE A 310 11.00 8.60 13.83
C ILE A 310 11.31 8.55 15.34
N GLU A 311 10.44 7.94 16.14
CA GLU A 311 10.62 7.79 17.58
C GLU A 311 11.88 6.98 17.91
N ALA A 312 12.16 5.91 17.16
CA ALA A 312 13.37 5.11 17.31
C ALA A 312 14.66 5.90 16.99
N LEU A 313 14.58 6.91 16.11
CA LEU A 313 15.68 7.85 15.85
C LEU A 313 15.79 8.95 16.90
N GLN A 314 14.88 9.00 17.88
CA GLN A 314 14.76 10.08 18.87
C GLN A 314 14.61 11.47 18.24
N ALA A 315 14.10 11.53 17.01
CA ALA A 315 13.95 12.78 16.29
C ALA A 315 12.61 13.47 16.64
N PRO A 316 12.58 14.80 16.83
CA PRO A 316 11.39 15.52 17.27
C PRO A 316 10.35 15.63 16.15
N LEU A 317 9.24 14.89 16.27
CA LEU A 317 8.11 14.99 15.33
C LEU A 317 7.21 16.19 15.70
N MET A 318 7.28 17.27 14.90
CA MET A 318 6.47 18.48 15.10
C MET A 318 4.98 18.23 14.81
N GLY A 319 4.68 17.31 13.90
CA GLY A 319 3.32 16.92 13.58
C GLY A 319 3.15 16.36 12.17
N ILE A 320 1.88 16.11 11.82
CA ILE A 320 1.49 15.49 10.56
C ILE A 320 0.87 16.52 9.62
N VAL A 321 1.29 16.52 8.35
CA VAL A 321 0.65 17.29 7.27
C VAL A 321 -0.24 16.36 6.45
N ALA A 322 -1.56 16.57 6.54
CA ALA A 322 -2.57 15.82 5.81
C ALA A 322 -2.70 16.37 4.38
N ASN A 323 -2.03 15.75 3.41
CA ASN A 323 -2.03 16.18 2.02
C ASN A 323 -3.14 15.50 1.19
N ARG A 324 -3.81 16.25 0.31
CA ARG A 324 -4.92 15.81 -0.56
C ARG A 324 -6.12 15.22 0.20
N PHE A 325 -6.25 15.52 1.49
CA PHE A 325 -7.46 15.22 2.25
C PHE A 325 -8.54 16.25 1.88
N LYS A 326 -9.77 15.77 1.69
CA LYS A 326 -10.90 16.69 1.51
C LYS A 326 -11.24 17.29 2.87
N GLU A 327 -11.44 18.59 2.92
CA GLU A 327 -12.12 19.21 4.06
C GLU A 327 -13.52 18.61 4.18
N SER A 328 -13.89 18.17 5.39
CA SER A 328 -15.31 18.05 5.71
C SER A 328 -15.88 19.46 5.57
N SER A 329 -16.97 19.61 4.83
CA SER A 329 -17.72 20.85 4.62
C SER A 329 -18.10 21.49 5.97
N VAL A 330 -17.19 22.24 6.56
CA VAL A 330 -17.48 23.23 7.58
C VAL A 330 -17.45 24.54 6.82
N PRO A 331 -18.58 25.26 6.71
CA PRO A 331 -18.61 26.53 6.01
C PRO A 331 -17.68 27.49 6.77
N TYR A 332 -16.58 27.89 6.14
CA TYR A 332 -15.84 29.05 6.62
C TYR A 332 -16.76 30.25 6.47
N TYR A 333 -17.07 30.89 7.60
CA TYR A 333 -17.60 32.24 7.60
C TYR A 333 -16.49 33.16 7.08
N TYR A 334 -16.72 33.73 5.90
CA TYR A 334 -16.12 34.99 5.48
C TYR A 334 -17.11 36.10 5.81
#